data_AF-A0AA35XEU8-F1
#
_entry.id   AF-A0AA35XEU8-F1
#
_cell.length_a   1.000
_cell.length_b   1.000
_cell.length_c   1.000
_cell.angle_alpha   90.00
_cell.angle_beta   90.00
_cell.angle_gamma   90.00
#
_symmetry.space_group_name_H-M   'P 1'
#
loop_
_entity.id
_entity.type
_entity.pdbx_description
1 polymer ?
#
loop_
_entity_poly.entity_id
_entity_poly.type
_entity_poly.pdbx_seq_one_letter_code
_entity_poly.pdbx_strand_id
1 'polypeptide(L)'
;MVILRKIYGNDIPEPQNAVVSNWSSDPFVRCSWILFELGVPEDIIDKLLIPVDRLYFAGDSFNQTQYGYVHGAYGSGVDVAHKITTKIEQSSSAAATTRILKGTVIITVLLSLLVV
;
A
#
# COMPACT_ATOMS: atom_id res chain seq x y z
N MET A 1 -31.11 23.97 9.32
CA MET A 1 -30.93 25.17 10.19
C MET A 1 -31.64 25.11 11.54
N VAL A 2 -32.57 24.17 11.79
CA VAL A 2 -33.34 24.07 13.06
C VAL A 2 -32.48 24.01 14.33
N ILE A 3 -31.47 23.13 14.39
CA ILE A 3 -30.59 23.00 15.57
C ILE A 3 -29.82 24.30 15.84
N LEU A 4 -29.24 24.90 14.80
CA LEU A 4 -28.45 26.13 14.93
C LEU A 4 -29.29 27.30 15.42
N ARG A 5 -30.51 27.50 14.87
CA ARG A 5 -31.43 28.56 15.32
C ARG A 5 -31.89 28.35 16.77
N LYS A 6 -32.03 27.10 17.22
CA LYS A 6 -32.37 26.77 18.61
C LYS A 6 -31.26 27.18 19.59
N ILE A 7 -30.00 27.05 19.19
CA ILE A 7 -28.85 27.34 20.06
C ILE A 7 -28.50 28.84 20.04
N TYR A 8 -28.53 29.46 18.86
CA TYR A 8 -27.96 30.80 18.64
C TYR A 8 -28.98 31.89 18.29
N GLY A 9 -30.27 31.56 18.25
CA GLY A 9 -31.34 32.50 17.91
C GLY A 9 -31.82 32.41 16.46
N ASN A 10 -32.98 33.02 16.19
CA ASN A 10 -33.69 32.84 14.92
C ASN A 10 -33.04 33.54 13.72
N ASP A 11 -32.08 34.44 13.93
CA ASP A 11 -31.47 35.29 12.90
C ASP A 11 -30.41 34.58 12.04
N ILE A 12 -30.11 33.30 12.28
CA ILE A 12 -29.16 32.54 11.44
C ILE A 12 -29.75 32.38 10.02
N PRO A 13 -29.12 32.88 8.94
CA PRO A 13 -29.68 32.75 7.59
C PRO A 13 -29.62 31.30 7.07
N GLU A 14 -30.31 31.04 5.95
CA GLU A 14 -30.10 29.79 5.21
C GLU A 14 -28.69 29.78 4.57
N PRO A 15 -28.04 28.61 4.45
CA PRO A 15 -26.71 28.51 3.87
C PRO A 15 -26.78 28.80 2.37
N GLN A 16 -25.79 29.53 1.85
CA GLN A 16 -25.68 29.78 0.40
C GLN A 16 -25.29 28.51 -0.37
N ASN A 17 -24.46 27.66 0.25
CA ASN A 17 -24.03 26.38 -0.30
C ASN A 17 -23.91 25.37 0.84
N ALA A 18 -24.21 24.11 0.55
CA ALA A 18 -24.01 23.00 1.47
C ALA A 18 -23.46 21.81 0.70
N VAL A 19 -22.45 21.14 1.27
CA VAL A 19 -21.91 19.88 0.78
C VAL A 19 -22.03 18.86 1.89
N VAL A 20 -22.61 17.71 1.58
CA VAL A 20 -22.76 16.57 2.50
C VAL A 20 -22.04 15.40 1.86
N SER A 21 -21.02 14.89 2.52
CA SER A 21 -20.33 13.68 2.06
C SER A 21 -21.13 12.44 2.42
N ASN A 22 -21.10 11.45 1.53
CA ASN A 22 -21.65 10.13 1.79
C ASN A 22 -20.62 9.04 1.43
N TRP A 23 -19.58 8.97 2.26
CA TRP A 23 -18.43 8.10 2.08
C TRP A 23 -18.80 6.62 1.91
N SER A 24 -19.82 6.14 2.61
CA SER A 24 -20.25 4.73 2.53
C SER A 24 -20.91 4.38 1.19
N SER A 25 -21.52 5.36 0.52
CA SER A 25 -22.13 5.18 -0.80
C SER A 25 -21.16 5.41 -1.96
N ASP A 26 -20.02 6.07 -1.70
CA ASP A 26 -19.02 6.33 -2.73
C ASP A 26 -18.39 5.00 -3.19
N PRO A 27 -18.47 4.64 -4.49
CA PRO A 27 -17.98 3.36 -4.98
C PRO A 27 -16.46 3.20 -4.89
N PHE A 28 -15.71 4.31 -4.75
CA PHE A 28 -14.26 4.34 -4.67
C PHE A 28 -13.73 4.33 -3.23
N VAL A 29 -14.52 4.77 -2.25
CA VAL A 29 -14.07 4.86 -0.85
C VAL A 29 -14.80 3.86 0.05
N ARG A 30 -16.12 3.69 -0.10
CA ARG A 30 -17.00 2.73 0.63
C ARG A 30 -17.03 2.83 2.15
N CYS A 31 -16.16 3.61 2.76
CA CYS A 31 -16.15 3.96 4.18
C CYS A 31 -15.32 5.24 4.37
N SER A 32 -15.27 5.78 5.59
CA SER A 32 -14.42 6.95 5.89
C SER A 32 -12.99 6.56 6.26
N TRP A 33 -12.83 5.51 7.07
CA TRP A 33 -11.57 4.97 7.56
C TRP A 33 -11.84 3.59 8.17
N ILE A 34 -10.80 2.77 8.34
CA ILE A 34 -10.90 1.43 8.91
C ILE A 34 -10.86 1.45 10.45
N LEU A 35 -11.80 0.75 11.08
CA LEU A 35 -11.78 0.47 12.51
C LEU A 35 -11.75 -1.05 12.71
N PHE A 36 -10.83 -1.53 13.55
CA PHE A 36 -10.77 -2.94 13.89
C PHE A 36 -11.70 -3.23 15.07
N GLU A 37 -12.74 -4.02 14.82
CA GLU A 37 -13.72 -4.42 15.83
C GLU A 37 -13.22 -5.58 16.70
N LEU A 38 -13.95 -5.86 17.78
CA LEU A 38 -13.69 -7.02 18.63
C LEU A 38 -13.75 -8.32 17.81
N GLY A 39 -12.73 -9.16 17.95
CA GLY A 39 -12.61 -10.42 17.22
C GLY A 39 -11.75 -10.36 15.97
N VAL A 40 -11.28 -9.18 15.56
CA VAL A 40 -10.24 -9.08 14.53
C VAL A 40 -8.89 -9.53 15.10
N PRO A 41 -8.15 -10.43 14.41
CA PRO A 41 -6.81 -10.82 14.84
C PRO A 41 -5.84 -9.65 14.90
N GLU A 42 -5.00 -9.60 15.94
CA GLU A 42 -4.00 -8.54 16.11
C GLU A 42 -2.98 -8.52 14.96
N ASP A 43 -2.68 -9.68 14.37
CA ASP A 43 -1.75 -9.84 13.26
C ASP A 43 -2.39 -9.63 11.86
N ILE A 44 -3.62 -9.12 11.79
CA ILE A 44 -4.34 -8.98 10.52
C ILE A 44 -3.60 -8.07 9.53
N ILE A 45 -3.02 -6.96 10.00
CA ILE A 45 -2.30 -6.01 9.15
C ILE A 45 -1.03 -6.67 8.61
N ASP A 46 -0.31 -7.42 9.45
CA ASP A 46 0.90 -8.14 9.03
C ASP A 46 0.60 -9.17 7.95
N LYS A 47 -0.50 -9.92 8.12
CA LYS A 47 -0.98 -10.86 7.11
C LYS A 47 -1.34 -10.17 5.79
N LEU A 48 -2.03 -9.03 5.86
CA LEU A 48 -2.43 -8.27 4.67
C LEU A 48 -1.24 -7.62 3.93
N LEU A 49 -0.16 -7.31 4.65
CA LEU A 49 1.07 -6.75 4.08
C LEU A 49 1.95 -7.77 3.35
N ILE A 50 1.63 -9.06 3.42
CA ILE A 50 2.36 -10.11 2.68
C ILE A 50 2.07 -9.92 1.18
N PRO A 51 3.11 -9.67 0.35
CA PRO A 51 2.91 -9.49 -1.08
C PRO A 51 2.51 -10.80 -1.76
N VAL A 52 1.71 -10.69 -2.82
CA VAL A 52 1.31 -11.81 -3.68
C VAL A 52 2.01 -11.64 -5.02
N ASP A 53 3.07 -12.41 -5.27
CA ASP A 53 3.96 -12.27 -6.42
C ASP A 53 4.55 -10.86 -6.57
N ARG A 54 3.96 -10.06 -7.47
CA ARG A 54 4.33 -8.67 -7.77
C ARG A 54 3.31 -7.66 -7.25
N LEU A 55 2.27 -8.12 -6.55
CA LEU A 55 1.23 -7.31 -5.96
C LEU A 55 1.61 -6.97 -4.51
N TYR A 56 1.61 -5.67 -4.20
CA TYR A 56 1.90 -5.13 -2.89
C TYR A 56 0.75 -4.24 -2.42
N PHE A 57 0.54 -4.15 -1.11
CA PHE A 57 -0.54 -3.38 -0.49
C PHE A 57 0.02 -2.24 0.35
N ALA A 58 -0.53 -1.04 0.16
CA ALA A 58 -0.21 0.19 0.90
C ALA A 58 -1.49 1.03 1.05
N GLY A 59 -1.47 2.02 1.95
CA GLY A 59 -2.62 2.89 2.22
C GLY A 59 -2.83 3.16 3.71
N ASP A 60 -3.84 3.97 4.00
CA ASP A 60 -4.20 4.40 5.36
C ASP A 60 -4.50 3.25 6.32
N SER A 61 -4.87 2.08 5.79
CA SER A 61 -5.25 0.90 6.56
C SER A 61 -4.06 0.00 6.95
N PHE A 62 -2.86 0.29 6.45
CA PHE A 62 -1.72 -0.64 6.50
C PHE A 62 -0.57 -0.17 7.40
N ASN A 63 -0.75 0.91 8.17
CA ASN A 63 0.18 1.31 9.21
C ASN A 63 -0.38 0.91 10.59
N GLN A 64 0.29 0.00 11.29
CA GLN A 64 -0.21 -0.57 12.55
C GLN A 64 -0.45 0.46 13.66
N THR A 65 0.34 1.52 13.72
CA THR A 65 0.25 2.53 14.79
C THR A 65 -0.54 3.76 14.38
N GLN A 66 -0.75 3.95 13.08
CA GLN A 66 -1.31 5.18 12.50
C GLN A 66 -2.38 4.89 11.43
N TYR A 67 -3.14 3.80 11.58
CA TYR A 67 -4.21 3.49 10.64
C TYR A 67 -5.33 4.54 10.70
N GLY A 68 -5.94 4.83 9.54
CA GLY A 68 -6.98 5.87 9.40
C GLY A 68 -6.45 7.31 9.37
N TYR A 69 -5.13 7.51 9.40
CA TYR A 69 -4.51 8.83 9.28
C TYR A 69 -3.78 9.02 7.95
N VAL A 70 -3.78 10.26 7.46
CA VAL A 70 -3.08 10.66 6.22
C VAL A 70 -1.58 10.36 6.26
N HIS A 71 -0.93 10.62 7.39
CA HIS A 71 0.52 10.36 7.54
C HIS A 71 0.82 8.86 7.63
N GLY A 72 -0.09 8.06 8.17
CA GLY A 72 0.00 6.60 8.14
C GLY A 72 -0.05 6.06 6.71
N ALA A 73 -0.96 6.59 5.89
CA ALA A 73 -1.04 6.29 4.46
C ALA A 73 0.26 6.63 3.74
N TYR A 74 0.79 7.84 3.97
CA TYR A 74 2.07 8.28 3.40
C TYR A 74 3.22 7.33 3.79
N GLY A 75 3.36 7.03 5.09
CA GLY A 75 4.41 6.15 5.59
C GLY A 75 4.34 4.75 4.97
N SER A 76 3.14 4.15 4.94
CA SER A 76 2.95 2.83 4.31
C SER A 76 3.33 2.80 2.83
N GLY A 77 3.07 3.90 2.10
CA GLY A 77 3.44 4.04 0.70
C GLY A 77 4.96 4.07 0.50
N VAL A 78 5.68 4.83 1.34
CA VAL A 78 7.14 4.88 1.33
C VAL A 78 7.74 3.50 1.62
N ASP A 79 7.24 2.80 2.64
CA ASP A 79 7.72 1.48 3.03
C ASP A 79 7.57 0.45 1.90
N VAL A 80 6.41 0.45 1.24
CA VAL A 80 6.12 -0.46 0.12
C VAL A 80 6.94 -0.10 -1.11
N ALA A 81 7.15 1.18 -1.40
CA ALA A 81 8.02 1.61 -2.49
C ALA A 81 9.47 1.14 -2.29
N HIS A 82 9.99 1.20 -1.05
CA HIS A 82 11.29 0.64 -0.71
C HIS A 82 11.34 -0.88 -0.94
N LYS A 83 10.33 -1.63 -0.44
CA LYS A 83 10.24 -3.09 -0.65
C LYS A 83 10.26 -3.47 -2.13
N ILE A 84 9.53 -2.74 -2.98
CA ILE A 84 9.49 -2.97 -4.43
C ILE A 84 10.85 -2.71 -5.06
N THR A 85 11.47 -1.56 -4.75
CA THR A 85 12.76 -1.15 -5.32
C THR A 85 13.84 -2.18 -4.97
N THR A 86 13.93 -2.58 -3.71
CA THR A 86 14.87 -3.62 -3.27
C THR A 86 14.63 -4.95 -3.98
N LYS A 87 13.37 -5.36 -4.19
CA LYS A 87 13.05 -6.61 -4.90
C LYS A 87 13.48 -6.57 -6.36
N ILE A 88 13.32 -5.42 -7.02
CA ILE A 88 13.74 -5.21 -8.43
C ILE A 88 15.27 -5.28 -8.54
N GLU A 89 16.00 -4.62 -7.64
CA GLU A 89 17.46 -4.65 -7.59
C GLU A 89 18.00 -6.07 -7.37
N GLN A 90 17.42 -6.81 -6.42
CA GLN A 90 17.77 -8.20 -6.16
C GLN A 90 17.51 -9.11 -7.37
N SER A 91 16.37 -8.92 -8.04
CA SER A 91 16.02 -9.68 -9.24
C SER A 91 16.98 -9.40 -10.40
N SER A 92 17.40 -8.14 -10.55
CA SER A 92 18.36 -7.72 -11.57
C SER A 92 19.76 -8.30 -11.31
N SER A 93 20.20 -8.28 -10.05
CA SER A 93 21.48 -8.87 -9.62
C SER A 93 21.49 -10.40 -9.81
N ALA A 94 20.42 -11.09 -9.40
CA ALA A 94 20.30 -12.54 -9.58
C ALA A 94 20.31 -12.95 -11.07
N ALA A 95 19.66 -12.17 -11.93
CA ALA A 95 19.67 -12.39 -13.37
C ALA A 95 21.06 -12.21 -13.98
N ALA A 96 21.81 -11.19 -13.55
CA ALA A 96 23.18 -10.95 -13.98
C ALA A 96 24.13 -12.09 -13.57
N THR A 97 24.08 -12.53 -12.30
CA THR A 97 24.88 -13.66 -11.80
C THR A 97 24.59 -14.95 -12.59
N THR A 98 23.32 -15.24 -12.85
CA THR A 98 22.92 -16.43 -13.63
C THR A 98 23.47 -16.36 -15.06
N ARG A 99 23.47 -15.18 -15.69
CA ARG A 99 24.04 -14.97 -17.03
C ARG A 99 25.55 -15.18 -17.05
N ILE A 100 26.28 -14.66 -16.05
CA ILE A 100 27.73 -14.86 -15.93
C ILE A 100 28.04 -16.35 -15.76
N LEU A 101 27.37 -17.04 -14.83
CA LEU A 101 27.60 -18.46 -14.59
C LEU A 101 27.34 -19.32 -15.83
N LYS A 102 26.25 -19.08 -16.57
CA LYS A 102 25.98 -19.76 -17.85
C LYS A 102 27.07 -19.48 -18.89
N GLY A 103 27.53 -18.22 -19.00
CA GLY A 103 28.61 -17.84 -19.91
C GLY A 103 29.91 -18.57 -19.59
N THR A 104 30.32 -18.61 -18.31
CA THR A 104 31.52 -19.32 -17.87
C THR A 104 31.43 -20.82 -18.16
N VAL A 105 30.30 -21.47 -17.87
CA VAL A 105 30.12 -22.90 -18.15
C VAL A 105 30.24 -23.20 -19.64
N ILE A 106 29.64 -22.38 -20.51
CA ILE A 106 29.75 -22.54 -21.98
C ILE A 106 31.21 -22.41 -22.44
N ILE A 107 31.95 -21.42 -21.92
CA ILE A 107 33.36 -21.23 -22.25
C ILE A 107 34.19 -22.45 -21.83
N THR A 108 33.99 -22.97 -20.62
CA THR A 108 34.73 -24.15 -20.13
C THR A 108 34.44 -25.40 -20.96
N VAL A 109 33.18 -25.62 -21.37
CA VAL A 109 32.78 -26.73 -22.25
C VAL A 109 33.41 -26.60 -23.65
N LEU A 110 33.41 -25.39 -24.22
CA LEU A 110 34.06 -25.14 -25.52
C LEU A 110 35.58 -25.34 -25.47
N LEU A 111 36.25 -24.87 -24.42
CA LEU A 111 37.69 -25.07 -24.24
C LEU A 111 38.06 -26.54 -24.08
N SER A 112 37.24 -27.34 -23.40
CA SER A 112 37.51 -28.78 -23.22
C SER A 112 37.29 -29.60 -24.50
N LEU A 113 36.42 -29.14 -25.40
CA LEU A 113 36.24 -29.74 -26.74
C LEU A 113 37.34 -29.39 -27.75
N LEU A 114 38.10 -28.30 -27.51
CA LEU A 114 39.19 -27.85 -28.38
C LEU A 114 40.55 -28.53 -28.08
N VAL A 115 40.65 -29.25 -26.96
CA VAL A 115 41.90 -29.91 -26.49
C VAL A 115 41.88 -31.44 -26.77
N VAL A 116 40.89 -31.95 -27.50
CA VAL A 116 40.79 -33.34 -27.98
C VAL A 116 40.98 -33.36 -29.49
#